data_AF-A0A7M3MBY6-F1
#
_entry.id   AF-A0A7M3MBY6-F1
#
_cell.length_a   1.000
_cell.length_b   1.000
_cell.length_c   1.000
_cell.angle_alpha   90.00
_cell.angle_beta   90.00
_cell.angle_gamma   90.00
#
_symmetry.space_group_name_H-M   'P 1'
#
loop_
_entity.id
_entity.type
_entity.pdbx_description
1 polymer ?
#
loop_
_entity_poly.entity_id
_entity_poly.type
_entity_poly.pdbx_seq_one_letter_code
_entity_poly.pdbx_strand_id
1 'polypeptide(L)' 'MLIPEKEAKFKNCPLLTTKDDKFRFCLGSGCMMWRYLESEKRSETDKGYCGMAGKPVGAL' A
#
# COMPACT_ATOMS: atom_id res chain seq x y z
N MET A 1 -7.24 -4.28 -0.78
CA MET A 1 -7.52 -3.31 -1.86
C MET A 1 -6.37 -3.34 -2.85
N LEU A 2 -6.66 -3.49 -4.14
CA LEU A 2 -5.66 -3.51 -5.22
C LEU A 2 -5.69 -2.17 -5.97
N ILE A 3 -4.67 -1.34 -5.81
CA ILE A 3 -4.62 0.04 -6.36
C ILE A 3 -3.22 0.44 -6.80
N PRO A 4 -3.08 1.42 -7.72
CA PRO A 4 -1.78 2.02 -8.04
C PRO A 4 -1.09 2.58 -6.80
N GLU A 5 0.23 2.43 -6.72
CA GLU A 5 1.01 2.94 -5.59
C GLU A 5 0.81 4.45 -5.39
N LYS A 6 0.78 5.24 -6.49
CA LYS A 6 0.51 6.68 -6.43
C LYS A 6 -0.78 6.98 -5.68
N GLU A 7 -1.83 6.20 -5.91
CA GLU A 7 -3.13 6.39 -5.25
C GLU A 7 -3.12 5.90 -3.81
N ALA A 8 -2.36 4.84 -3.52
CA ALA A 8 -2.19 4.36 -2.16
C ALA A 8 -1.53 5.43 -1.27
N LYS A 9 -0.53 6.15 -1.78
CA LYS A 9 0.16 7.24 -1.06
C LYS A 9 -0.74 8.42 -0.68
N PHE A 10 -1.94 8.55 -1.26
CA PHE A 10 -2.93 9.56 -0.86
C PHE A 10 -3.98 9.03 0.14
N LYS A 11 -3.87 7.77 0.58
CA LYS A 11 -4.79 7.17 1.55
C LYS A 11 -4.14 7.10 2.93
N ASN A 12 -4.96 7.30 3.96
CA ASN A 12 -4.55 7.12 5.34
C ASN A 12 -4.27 5.65 5.64
N CYS A 13 -3.15 5.38 6.31
CA CYS A 13 -2.76 4.07 6.78
C CYS A 13 -3.25 3.88 8.23
N PRO A 14 -4.17 2.94 8.50
CA PRO A 14 -4.65 2.70 9.86
C PRO A 14 -3.58 2.12 10.79
N LEU A 15 -2.48 1.61 10.22
CA LEU A 15 -1.34 1.02 10.95
C LEU A 15 -0.18 2.00 11.16
N LEU A 16 -0.24 3.18 10.56
CA LEU A 16 0.82 4.19 10.66
C LEU A 16 0.24 5.41 11.39
N THR A 17 0.33 5.42 12.72
CA THR A 17 -0.16 6.51 13.56
C THR A 17 0.99 7.37 14.08
N THR A 18 0.71 8.66 14.33
CA THR A 18 1.58 9.53 15.12
C THR A 18 1.33 9.30 16.61
N LYS A 19 2.17 9.91 17.46
CA LYS A 19 1.98 9.92 18.91
C LYS A 19 0.66 10.59 19.34
N ASP A 20 0.10 11.43 18.49
CA ASP A 20 -1.17 12.14 18.71
C ASP A 20 -2.37 11.41 18.06
N ASP A 21 -2.25 10.09 17.83
CA ASP A 21 -3.27 9.22 17.22
C ASP A 21 -3.77 9.66 15.84
N LYS A 22 -3.01 10.49 15.13
CA LYS A 22 -3.33 10.87 13.75
C LYS A 22 -2.79 9.83 12.78
N PHE A 23 -3.62 9.43 11.84
CA PHE A 23 -3.19 8.58 10.73
C PHE A 23 -2.21 9.33 9.82
N ARG A 24 -1.18 8.62 9.37
CA ARG A 24 -0.29 9.07 8.30
C ARG A 24 -0.71 8.45 6.98
N PHE A 25 -0.28 9.06 5.88
CA PHE A 25 -0.45 8.48 4.57
C PHE A 25 0.34 7.18 4.39
N CYS A 26 -0.16 6.31 3.51
CA CYS A 26 0.56 5.10 3.11
C CYS A 26 1.92 5.45 2.52
N LEU A 27 2.95 4.65 2.84
CA LEU A 27 4.29 4.84 2.30
C LEU A 27 4.51 4.15 0.95
N GLY A 28 3.52 3.41 0.44
CA GLY A 28 3.66 2.62 -0.79
C GLY A 28 4.85 1.67 -0.71
N SER A 29 5.71 1.69 -1.72
CA SER A 29 6.95 0.90 -1.78
C SER A 29 7.94 1.16 -0.64
N GLY A 30 7.85 2.30 0.04
CA GLY A 30 8.61 2.59 1.26
C GLY A 30 8.15 1.80 2.50
N CYS A 31 7.03 1.08 2.42
CA CYS A 31 6.53 0.22 3.49
C CYS A 31 6.90 -1.24 3.22
N MET A 32 7.48 -1.92 4.21
CA MET A 32 7.77 -3.37 4.13
C MET A 32 6.52 -4.25 3.92
N MET A 33 5.33 -3.69 4.10
CA MET A 33 4.06 -4.41 3.92
C MET A 33 3.47 -4.22 2.52
N TRP A 34 4.01 -3.34 1.68
CA TRP A 34 3.52 -3.18 0.32
C TRP A 34 3.87 -4.39 -0.54
N ARG A 35 2.91 -4.87 -1.32
CA ARG A 35 3.06 -5.99 -2.24
C ARG A 35 2.59 -5.53 -3.61
N TYR A 36 3.50 -5.51 -4.57
CA TYR A 36 3.10 -5.32 -5.97
C TYR A 36 2.33 -6.53 -6.45
N LEU A 37 1.38 -6.30 -7.36
CA LEU A 37 0.67 -7.35 -8.06
C LEU A 37 1.62 -8.14 -8.97
N GLU A 38 2.47 -7.43 -9.71
CA GLU A 38 3.48 -7.99 -10.58
C GLU A 38 4.86 -7.73 -9.95
N SER A 39 5.60 -8.79 -9.61
CA SER A 39 6.88 -8.69 -8.90
C SER A 39 7.98 -7.98 -9.68
N GLU A 40 7.87 -8.00 -11.01
CA GLU A 40 8.86 -7.47 -11.96
C GLU A 40 8.63 -5.99 -12.32
N LYS A 41 7.43 -5.44 -12.04
CA LYS A 41 7.09 -4.05 -12.33
C LYS A 41 6.92 -3.25 -11.03
N ARG A 42 7.80 -2.27 -10.84
CA ARG A 42 7.88 -1.44 -9.62
C ARG A 42 7.91 0.05 -9.96
N SER A 43 6.84 0.53 -10.55
CA SER A 43 6.58 1.95 -10.79
C SER A 43 5.41 2.43 -9.92
N GLU A 44 5.29 3.76 -9.75
CA GLU A 44 4.18 4.32 -8.97
C GLU A 44 2.81 4.11 -9.64
N THR A 45 2.79 3.78 -10.93
CA THR A 45 1.57 3.43 -11.66
C THR A 45 1.18 1.96 -11.50
N ASP A 46 2.09 1.12 -11.01
CA ASP A 46 1.83 -0.30 -10.84
C ASP A 46 0.90 -0.55 -9.65
N LYS A 47 0.03 -1.53 -9.85
CA LYS A 47 -0.93 -1.92 -8.83
C LYS A 47 -0.24 -2.74 -7.75
N GLY A 48 -0.66 -2.50 -6.52
CA GLY A 48 -0.27 -3.28 -5.36
C GLY A 48 -1.33 -3.24 -4.27
N TYR A 49 -0.99 -3.86 -3.16
CA TYR A 49 -1.86 -3.96 -1.99
C TYR A 49 -1.03 -3.98 -0.71
N CYS A 50 -1.70 -3.65 0.40
CA CYS A 50 -1.12 -3.80 1.73
C CYS A 50 -1.20 -5.27 2.16
N GLY A 51 -0.06 -5.90 2.44
CA GLY A 51 0.02 -7.29 2.89
C GLY A 51 -0.66 -7.54 4.24
N MET A 52 -0.76 -6.51 5.10
CA MET A 52 -1.49 -6.61 6.37
C MET A 52 -3.01 -6.55 6.20
N ALA A 53 -3.51 -6.00 5.09
CA ALA A 53 -4.93 -5.97 4.78
C ALA A 53 -5.42 -7.29 4.13
N GLY A 54 -4.54 -8.29 4.04
CA GLY A 54 -4.79 -9.54 3.33
C GLY A 54 -4.62 -9.43 1.81
N LYS A 55 -4.58 -10.60 1.16
CA LYS A 55 -4.47 -10.71 -0.29
C LYS A 55 -5.84 -10.43 -0.94
N PRO A 56 -5.97 -9.40 -1.79
CA PRO A 56 -7.23 -9.13 -2.48
C PRO A 56 -7.56 -10.23 -3.49
N VAL A 57 -8.86 -10.46 -3.73
CA VAL A 57 -9.33 -11.30 -4.84
C VAL A 57 -8.80 -10.71 -6.14
N GLY A 58 -7.96 -11.47 -6.86
CA GLY A 58 -7.28 -11.03 -8.08
C GLY A 58 -5.79 -10.70 -7.93
N ALA A 59 -5.22 -10.75 -6.72
CA ALA A 59 -3.77 -10.88 -6.57
C ALA A 59 -3.38 -12.36 -6.72
N LEU A 60 -2.53 -12.65 -7.71
CA LEU A 60 -1.95 -13.99 -7.93
C LEU A 60 -0.80 -14.26 -6.96
#